data_AF-A0A7S2G3V3-F1
#
_entry.id   AF-A0A7S2G3V3-F1
#
_cell.length_a   1.000
_cell.length_b   1.000
_cell.length_c   1.000
_cell.angle_alpha   90.00
_cell.angle_beta   90.00
_cell.angle_gamma   90.00
#
_symmetry.space_group_name_H-M   'P 1'
#
loop_
_entity.id
_entity.type
_entity.pdbx_description
1 polymer ?
#
loop_
_entity_poly.entity_id
_entity_poly.type
_entity_poly.pdbx_seq_one_letter_code
_entity_poly.pdbx_strand_id
1 'polypeptide(L)'
;WCLNVIPTDAEAGFDVRIPPSLKPKDFEALLNKWCQAEEGVSWQFAPWTRPLTEHFVTAPDDSNPWWVLFSQTLADLGHSVEPEVFPAATDSRFLRQRGVRALGFSPMKKCPILLHEHDEYIPVQTFLDGIDVYTSLVPALAGQPRLPCESPENGDDAKRRRTTS
;
A
#
# COMPACT_ATOMS: atom_id res chain seq x y z
N TRP A 1 24.45 -25.42 24.95
CA TRP A 1 25.56 -24.69 24.31
C TRP A 1 26.67 -25.68 24.04
N CYS A 2 26.94 -25.98 22.77
CA CYS A 2 27.97 -26.93 22.37
C CYS A 2 29.10 -26.12 21.74
N LEU A 3 30.30 -26.14 22.34
CA LEU A 3 31.50 -25.67 21.64
C LEU A 3 31.97 -26.79 20.70
N ASN A 4 32.22 -26.46 19.43
CA ASN A 4 32.77 -27.32 18.37
C ASN A 4 31.79 -28.29 17.67
N VAL A 5 30.53 -27.90 17.47
CA VAL A 5 29.57 -28.64 16.62
C VAL A 5 29.11 -27.72 15.49
N ILE A 6 29.21 -28.19 14.24
CA ILE A 6 28.62 -27.51 13.08
C ILE A 6 27.10 -27.77 13.13
N PRO A 7 26.23 -26.74 13.16
CA PRO A 7 24.79 -26.92 13.10
C PRO A 7 24.38 -27.68 11.84
N THR A 8 23.47 -28.63 11.97
CA THR A 8 22.92 -29.40 10.82
C THR A 8 21.98 -28.55 9.98
N ASP A 9 21.28 -27.61 10.61
CA ASP A 9 20.28 -26.75 9.99
C ASP A 9 20.42 -25.31 10.52
N ALA A 10 20.08 -24.34 9.66
CA ALA A 10 19.96 -22.93 10.02
C ALA A 10 18.80 -22.30 9.24
N GLU A 11 18.05 -21.42 9.90
CA GLU A 11 16.92 -20.71 9.30
C GLU A 11 17.08 -19.20 9.52
N ALA A 12 16.64 -18.41 8.53
CA ALA A 12 16.61 -16.95 8.62
C ALA A 12 15.32 -16.42 7.97
N GLY A 13 14.74 -15.38 8.59
CA GLY A 13 13.56 -14.69 8.06
C GLY A 13 13.95 -13.37 7.37
N PHE A 14 13.35 -13.11 6.22
CA PHE A 14 13.55 -11.86 5.46
C PHE A 14 12.21 -11.18 5.20
N ASP A 15 12.11 -9.88 5.46
CA ASP A 15 11.03 -9.02 4.96
C ASP A 15 11.54 -8.33 3.69
N VAL A 16 10.87 -8.57 2.56
CA VAL A 16 11.26 -8.01 1.27
C VAL A 16 10.13 -7.14 0.72
N ARG A 17 10.51 -5.94 0.28
CA ARG A 17 9.63 -5.02 -0.46
C ARG A 17 9.99 -5.08 -1.94
N ILE A 18 8.99 -5.23 -2.81
CA ILE A 18 9.16 -5.21 -4.27
C ILE A 18 8.39 -4.03 -4.88
N PRO A 19 8.92 -3.38 -5.93
CA PRO A 19 8.26 -2.26 -6.56
C PRO A 19 7.00 -2.71 -7.32
N PRO A 20 6.01 -1.82 -7.55
CA PRO A 20 4.79 -2.18 -8.28
C PRO A 20 5.01 -2.71 -9.70
N SER A 21 6.16 -2.40 -10.31
CA SER A 21 6.56 -2.86 -11.64
C SER A 21 7.07 -4.30 -11.67
N LEU A 22 7.47 -4.87 -10.53
CA LEU A 22 7.92 -6.26 -10.42
C LEU A 22 6.75 -7.12 -9.98
N LYS A 23 6.34 -8.10 -10.80
CA LYS A 23 5.24 -8.99 -10.43
C LYS A 23 5.68 -9.95 -9.32
N PRO A 24 4.82 -10.29 -8.34
CA PRO A 24 5.18 -11.22 -7.29
C PRO A 24 5.64 -12.59 -7.81
N LYS A 25 5.04 -13.08 -8.91
CA LYS A 25 5.46 -14.33 -9.57
C LYS A 25 6.87 -14.27 -10.17
N ASP A 26 7.29 -13.12 -10.67
CA ASP A 26 8.63 -12.95 -11.24
C ASP A 26 9.68 -12.94 -10.11
N PHE A 27 9.33 -12.34 -8.97
CA PHE A 27 10.15 -12.39 -7.76
C PHE A 27 10.22 -13.80 -7.15
N GLU A 28 9.11 -14.53 -7.10
CA GLU A 28 9.06 -15.93 -6.68
C GLU A 28 9.96 -16.82 -7.57
N ALA A 29 9.90 -16.63 -8.89
CA ALA A 29 10.75 -17.33 -9.84
C ALA A 29 12.25 -17.03 -9.63
N LEU A 30 12.59 -15.80 -9.24
CA LEU A 30 13.97 -15.42 -8.91
C LEU A 30 14.47 -16.15 -7.66
N LEU A 31 13.67 -16.20 -6.59
CA LEU A 31 14.02 -16.95 -5.37
C LEU A 31 14.18 -18.44 -5.66
N ASN A 32 13.26 -19.01 -6.45
CA ASN A 32 13.35 -20.41 -6.88
C ASN A 32 14.64 -20.68 -7.65
N LYS A 33 15.04 -19.80 -8.58
CA LYS A 33 16.28 -19.92 -9.33
C LYS A 33 17.51 -19.89 -8.44
N TRP A 34 17.55 -19.02 -7.43
CA TRP A 34 18.67 -18.94 -6.50
C TRP A 34 18.79 -20.17 -5.62
N CYS A 35 17.69 -20.69 -5.08
CA CYS A 35 17.71 -21.92 -4.28
C CYS A 35 18.06 -23.15 -5.12
N GLN A 36 17.65 -23.21 -6.39
CA GLN A 36 18.03 -24.32 -7.28
C GLN A 36 19.54 -24.37 -7.61
N ALA A 37 20.25 -23.26 -7.43
CA ALA A 37 21.68 -23.17 -7.72
C ALA A 37 22.57 -23.71 -6.58
N GLU A 38 22.02 -23.95 -5.39
CA GLU A 38 22.75 -24.37 -4.20
C GLU A 38 22.09 -25.59 -3.53
N GLU A 39 22.85 -26.63 -3.24
CA GLU A 39 22.31 -27.84 -2.63
C GLU A 39 21.95 -27.61 -1.16
N GLY A 40 20.79 -28.11 -0.73
CA GLY A 40 20.33 -27.97 0.65
C GLY A 40 19.71 -26.62 1.01
N VAL A 41 19.62 -25.67 0.08
CA VAL A 41 18.96 -24.37 0.31
C VAL A 41 17.52 -24.39 -0.19
N SER A 42 16.60 -23.92 0.65
CA SER A 42 15.19 -23.78 0.29
C SER A 42 14.59 -22.51 0.92
N TRP A 43 13.42 -22.12 0.43
CA TRP A 43 12.68 -20.99 0.98
C TRP A 43 11.17 -21.30 0.99
N GLN A 44 10.45 -20.63 1.87
CA GLN A 44 9.00 -20.67 1.94
C GLN A 44 8.45 -19.34 2.45
N PHE A 45 7.19 -19.05 2.13
CA PHE A 45 6.50 -17.94 2.78
C PHE A 45 6.31 -18.24 4.27
N ALA A 46 6.46 -17.21 5.11
CA ALA A 46 6.21 -17.34 6.53
C ALA A 46 4.76 -17.80 6.79
N PRO A 47 4.53 -18.83 7.62
CA PRO A 47 3.22 -19.49 7.74
C PRO A 47 2.12 -18.60 8.34
N TRP A 48 2.49 -17.54 9.04
CA TRP A 48 1.56 -16.53 9.58
C TRP A 48 1.21 -15.43 8.58
N THR A 49 1.72 -15.48 7.35
CA THR A 49 1.48 -14.46 6.32
C THR A 49 0.56 -14.98 5.22
N ARG A 50 -0.17 -14.06 4.58
CA ARG A 50 -0.82 -14.32 3.28
C ARG A 50 0.00 -13.62 2.21
N PRO A 51 0.75 -14.37 1.38
CA PRO A 51 1.60 -13.74 0.37
C PRO A 51 0.75 -12.96 -0.62
N LEU A 52 1.25 -11.78 -1.00
CA LEU A 52 0.63 -10.98 -2.04
C LEU A 52 0.96 -11.63 -3.40
N THR A 53 -0.04 -12.19 -4.07
CA THR A 53 0.16 -12.84 -5.37
C THR A 53 0.07 -11.87 -6.54
N GLU A 54 -0.60 -10.73 -6.36
CA GLU A 54 -0.82 -9.71 -7.37
C GLU A 54 -0.75 -8.31 -6.76
N HIS A 55 -0.15 -7.37 -7.49
CA HIS A 55 -0.18 -5.96 -7.12
C HIS A 55 -1.44 -5.28 -7.66
N PHE A 56 -2.11 -4.54 -6.80
CA PHE A 56 -3.19 -3.64 -7.20
C PHE A 56 -2.73 -2.21 -6.95
N VAL A 57 -2.76 -1.39 -8.00
CA VAL A 57 -2.29 -0.01 -8.00
C VAL A 57 -3.42 0.96 -8.27
N THR A 58 -3.26 2.21 -7.86
CA THR A 58 -4.14 3.31 -8.23
C THR A 58 -3.32 4.29 -9.05
N ALA A 59 -3.80 4.63 -10.24
CA ALA A 59 -3.11 5.57 -11.13
C ALA A 59 -3.06 6.97 -10.47
N PRO A 60 -1.87 7.58 -10.34
CA PRO A 60 -1.70 8.95 -9.85
C PRO A 60 -1.56 9.91 -11.04
N ASP A 61 -2.43 9.79 -12.03
CA ASP A 61 -2.41 10.60 -13.26
C ASP A 61 -3.85 10.95 -13.69
N ASP A 62 -3.96 11.72 -14.78
CA ASP A 62 -5.23 12.26 -15.27
C ASP A 62 -6.23 11.20 -15.74
N SER A 63 -5.83 9.93 -15.88
CA SER A 63 -6.76 8.83 -16.12
C SER A 63 -7.63 8.51 -14.90
N ASN A 64 -7.24 8.98 -13.71
CA ASN A 64 -7.96 8.79 -12.47
C ASN A 64 -8.62 10.11 -12.02
N PRO A 65 -9.94 10.27 -12.15
CA PRO A 65 -10.60 11.51 -11.76
C PRO A 65 -10.53 11.80 -10.25
N TRP A 66 -10.31 10.77 -9.41
CA TRP A 66 -10.03 10.98 -7.99
C TRP A 66 -8.65 11.60 -7.75
N TRP A 67 -7.66 11.26 -8.58
CA TRP A 67 -6.35 11.90 -8.54
C TRP A 67 -6.45 13.37 -8.96
N VAL A 68 -7.15 13.65 -10.07
CA VAL A 68 -7.35 15.02 -10.56
C VAL A 68 -8.00 15.91 -9.50
N LEU A 69 -9.08 15.45 -8.88
CA LEU A 69 -9.75 16.20 -7.82
C LEU A 69 -8.86 16.40 -6.59
N PHE A 70 -8.16 15.33 -6.17
CA PHE A 70 -7.24 15.37 -5.05
C PHE A 70 -6.09 16.38 -5.28
N SER A 71 -5.43 16.31 -6.44
CA SER A 71 -4.29 17.17 -6.77
C SER A 71 -4.73 18.63 -6.96
N GLN A 72 -5.88 18.87 -7.60
CA GLN A 72 -6.43 20.21 -7.74
C GLN A 72 -6.78 20.83 -6.38
N THR A 73 -7.42 20.08 -5.49
CA THR A 73 -7.80 20.58 -4.16
C THR A 73 -6.56 21.00 -3.35
N LEU A 74 -5.46 20.25 -3.47
CA LEU A 74 -4.20 20.61 -2.83
C LEU A 74 -3.52 21.81 -3.50
N ALA A 75 -3.58 21.90 -4.83
CA ALA A 75 -3.07 23.04 -5.59
C ALA A 75 -3.79 24.35 -5.19
N ASP A 76 -5.11 24.30 -5.00
CA ASP A 76 -5.93 25.45 -4.57
C ASP A 76 -5.54 25.94 -3.15
N LEU A 77 -5.01 25.05 -2.31
CA LEU A 77 -4.43 25.38 -1.00
C LEU A 77 -2.97 25.86 -1.08
N GLY A 78 -2.41 25.98 -2.29
CA GLY A 78 -1.02 26.35 -2.51
C GLY A 78 -0.04 25.22 -2.18
N HIS A 79 -0.44 23.96 -2.35
CA HIS A 79 0.40 22.79 -2.11
C HIS A 79 0.66 22.02 -3.41
N SER A 80 1.94 21.75 -3.70
CA SER A 80 2.35 20.83 -4.76
C SER A 80 2.39 19.41 -4.23
N VAL A 81 1.97 18.44 -5.05
CA VAL A 81 2.06 17.01 -4.76
C VAL A 81 2.91 16.29 -5.79
N GLU A 82 3.73 15.37 -5.31
CA GLU A 82 4.53 14.46 -6.14
C GLU A 82 4.18 13.01 -5.79
N PRO A 83 3.78 12.18 -6.77
CA PRO A 83 3.53 10.76 -6.53
C PRO A 83 4.82 10.02 -6.14
N GLU A 84 4.75 9.23 -5.07
CA GLU A 84 5.86 8.39 -4.62
C GLU A 84 5.40 6.96 -4.33
N VAL A 85 6.29 5.99 -4.54
CA VAL A 85 6.08 4.61 -4.10
C VAL A 85 6.38 4.54 -2.61
N PHE A 86 5.33 4.44 -1.79
CA PHE A 86 5.49 4.25 -0.36
C PHE A 86 6.02 2.83 -0.07
N PRO A 87 7.17 2.67 0.59
CA PRO A 87 7.82 1.37 0.77
C PRO A 87 7.11 0.48 1.82
N ALA A 88 6.24 1.05 2.65
CA ALA A 88 5.49 0.31 3.64
C ALA A 88 4.15 -0.20 3.09
N ALA A 89 3.65 -1.29 3.67
CA ALA A 89 2.33 -1.81 3.36
C ALA A 89 1.26 -1.05 4.15
N THR A 90 0.20 -0.60 3.47
CA THR A 90 -0.97 0.04 4.09
C THR A 90 -2.24 -0.71 3.73
N ASP A 91 -3.34 -0.43 4.45
CA ASP A 91 -4.65 -1.05 4.19
C ASP A 91 -5.20 -0.77 2.78
N SER A 92 -4.66 0.26 2.10
CA SER A 92 -4.99 0.58 0.71
C SER A 92 -4.82 -0.62 -0.23
N ARG A 93 -3.91 -1.56 0.05
CA ARG A 93 -3.74 -2.79 -0.76
C ARG A 93 -5.01 -3.63 -0.82
N PHE A 94 -5.77 -3.70 0.27
CA PHE A 94 -7.00 -4.49 0.36
C PHE A 94 -8.19 -3.79 -0.31
N LEU A 95 -8.18 -2.46 -0.34
CA LEU A 95 -9.16 -1.65 -1.07
C LEU A 95 -8.93 -1.78 -2.58
N ARG A 96 -7.68 -1.62 -3.03
CA ARG A 96 -7.32 -1.75 -4.44
C ARG A 96 -7.59 -3.16 -4.97
N GLN A 97 -7.38 -4.20 -4.16
CA GLN A 97 -7.77 -5.58 -4.51
C GLN A 97 -9.27 -5.73 -4.77
N ARG A 98 -10.12 -4.90 -4.13
CA ARG A 98 -11.57 -4.88 -4.34
C ARG A 98 -12.02 -3.89 -5.42
N GLY A 99 -11.08 -3.34 -6.19
CA GLY A 99 -11.37 -2.34 -7.22
C GLY A 99 -11.60 -0.93 -6.70
N VAL A 100 -11.43 -0.68 -5.40
CA VAL A 100 -11.53 0.66 -4.82
C VAL A 100 -10.21 1.40 -5.03
N ARG A 101 -10.25 2.52 -5.75
CA ARG A 101 -9.09 3.40 -5.94
C ARG A 101 -8.72 4.04 -4.61
N ALA A 102 -7.45 3.93 -4.21
CA ALA A 102 -6.97 4.44 -2.93
C ALA A 102 -5.66 5.20 -3.12
N LEU A 103 -5.62 6.45 -2.66
CA LEU A 103 -4.44 7.30 -2.63
C LEU A 103 -3.93 7.35 -1.18
N GLY A 104 -2.65 7.02 -0.98
CA GLY A 104 -1.99 7.20 0.31
C GLY A 104 -1.44 8.61 0.38
N PHE A 105 -1.78 9.35 1.43
CA PHE A 105 -1.34 10.74 1.58
C PHE A 105 -1.15 11.06 3.06
N SER A 106 -0.16 11.89 3.34
CA SER A 106 -0.01 12.55 4.63
C SER A 106 0.41 14.00 4.41
N PRO A 107 -0.26 14.99 5.02
CA PRO A 107 0.11 16.41 4.89
C PRO A 107 1.33 16.80 5.74
N MET A 108 2.16 15.84 6.14
CA MET A 108 3.36 16.03 6.96
C MET A 108 4.52 16.63 6.15
N LYS A 109 4.35 17.86 5.67
CA LYS A 109 5.35 18.58 4.89
C LYS A 109 6.56 18.96 5.76
N LYS A 110 7.75 18.97 5.14
CA LYS A 110 9.01 19.48 5.73
C LYS A 110 9.39 18.82 7.07
N CYS A 111 9.01 17.56 7.26
CA CYS A 111 9.37 16.76 8.42
C CYS A 111 10.38 15.67 8.04
N PRO A 112 11.28 15.29 8.95
CA PRO A 112 12.11 14.10 8.73
C PRO A 112 11.23 12.85 8.62
N ILE A 113 11.69 11.86 7.85
CA ILE A 113 11.04 10.55 7.76
C ILE A 113 11.53 9.73 8.97
N LEU A 114 10.69 9.66 10.02
CA LEU A 114 11.01 8.97 11.28
C LEU A 114 10.07 7.78 11.55
N LEU A 115 9.44 7.24 10.50
CA LEU A 115 8.47 6.14 10.64
C LEU A 115 9.15 4.92 11.27
N HIS A 116 8.66 4.49 12.44
CA HIS A 116 9.21 3.40 13.25
C HIS A 116 10.56 3.67 13.93
N GLU A 117 11.01 4.93 13.99
CA GLU A 117 12.18 5.31 14.78
C GLU A 117 11.80 5.52 16.26
N HIS A 118 12.76 5.30 17.16
CA HIS A 118 12.56 5.42 18.61
C HIS A 118 12.21 6.85 19.08
N ASP A 119 12.50 7.85 18.26
CA ASP A 119 12.25 9.27 18.46
C ASP A 119 11.23 9.83 17.46
N GLU A 120 10.34 9.00 16.93
CA GLU A 120 9.26 9.41 16.01
C GLU A 120 8.45 10.60 16.58
N TYR A 121 8.47 11.73 15.86
CA TYR A 121 7.71 12.93 16.21
C TYR A 121 7.17 13.66 14.98
N ILE A 122 6.15 14.50 15.20
CA ILE A 122 5.70 15.51 14.26
C ILE A 122 5.64 16.88 14.96
N PRO A 123 6.10 17.97 14.34
CA PRO A 123 5.90 19.30 14.89
C PRO A 123 4.41 19.62 15.04
N VAL A 124 4.02 20.26 16.15
CA VAL A 124 2.63 20.66 16.40
C VAL A 124 2.08 21.51 15.26
N GLN A 125 2.86 22.44 14.72
CA GLN A 125 2.42 23.25 13.59
C GLN A 125 2.15 22.40 12.33
N THR A 126 2.99 21.41 12.04
CA THR A 126 2.74 20.49 10.91
C THR A 126 1.45 19.70 11.11
N PHE A 127 1.19 19.24 12.33
CA PHE A 127 -0.07 18.57 12.66
C PHE A 127 -1.27 19.48 12.41
N LEU A 128 -1.23 20.74 12.89
CA LEU A 128 -2.29 21.72 12.71
C LEU A 128 -2.50 22.08 11.23
N ASP A 129 -1.42 22.35 10.48
CA ASP A 129 -1.48 22.56 9.03
C ASP A 129 -2.14 21.36 8.31
N GLY A 130 -1.87 20.15 8.80
CA GLY A 130 -2.49 18.93 8.27
C GLY A 130 -4.01 18.88 8.47
N ILE A 131 -4.53 19.47 9.54
CA ILE A 131 -5.98 19.59 9.76
C ILE A 131 -6.60 20.49 8.70
N ASP A 132 -5.99 21.63 8.39
CA ASP A 132 -6.49 22.56 7.36
C ASP A 132 -6.53 21.90 5.98
N VAL A 133 -5.51 21.08 5.67
CA VAL A 133 -5.48 20.29 4.43
C VAL A 133 -6.62 19.27 4.41
N TYR A 134 -6.80 18.47 5.44
CA TYR A 134 -7.85 17.44 5.45
C TYR A 134 -9.26 18.02 5.52
N THR A 135 -9.47 19.13 6.21
CA THR A 135 -10.78 19.80 6.30
C THR A 135 -11.21 20.43 4.98
N SER A 136 -10.26 20.69 4.07
CA SER A 136 -10.55 21.10 2.69
C SER A 136 -10.69 19.89 1.75
N LEU A 137 -9.81 18.90 1.89
CA LEU A 137 -9.75 17.74 0.99
C LEU A 137 -10.91 16.76 1.16
N VAL A 138 -11.28 16.42 2.40
CA VAL A 138 -12.32 15.42 2.66
C VAL A 138 -13.69 15.88 2.13
N PRO A 139 -14.14 17.13 2.34
CA PRO A 139 -15.39 17.62 1.74
C PRO A 139 -15.35 17.63 0.21
N ALA A 140 -14.23 18.02 -0.40
CA ALA A 140 -14.09 18.00 -1.86
C ALA A 140 -14.28 16.58 -2.42
N LEU A 141 -13.59 15.60 -1.84
CA LEU A 141 -13.73 14.19 -2.23
C LEU A 141 -15.15 13.64 -1.95
N ALA A 142 -15.75 13.99 -0.82
CA ALA A 142 -17.10 13.53 -0.45
C ALA A 142 -18.20 14.14 -1.35
N GLY A 143 -17.96 15.34 -1.90
CA GLY A 143 -18.87 16.02 -2.81
C GLY A 143 -18.85 15.47 -4.25
N GLN A 144 -17.83 14.69 -4.61
CA GLN A 144 -17.69 14.14 -5.95
C GLN A 144 -18.66 12.96 -6.16
N PRO A 145 -19.42 12.94 -7.27
CA PRO A 145 -20.24 11.79 -7.62
C PRO A 145 -19.40 10.52 -7.79
N ARG A 146 -19.94 9.39 -7.34
CA ARG A 146 -19.31 8.08 -7.57
C ARG A 146 -19.14 7.85 -9.06
N LEU A 147 -18.02 7.25 -9.44
CA LEU A 147 -17.80 6.91 -10.84
C LEU A 147 -18.72 5.75 -11.25
N PRO A 148 -19.17 5.68 -12.51
CA PRO A 148 -20.05 4.60 -12.95
C PRO A 148 -19.48 3.19 -12.69
N CYS A 149 -18.15 3.04 -12.80
CA CYS A 149 -17.44 1.79 -12.52
C CYS A 149 -17.42 1.40 -11.03
N GLU A 150 -17.77 2.31 -10.12
CA GLU A 150 -17.78 2.14 -8.66
C GLU A 150 -19.19 1.88 -8.11
N SER A 151 -20.16 1.63 -9.00
CA SER A 151 -21.52 1.29 -8.62
C SER A 151 -21.55 -0.07 -7.90
N PRO A 152 -22.28 -0.19 -6.77
CA PRO A 152 -22.32 -1.41 -5.95
C PRO A 152 -22.86 -2.64 -6.68
N GLU A 153 -23.46 -2.49 -7.86
CA GLU A 153 -23.96 -3.60 -8.68
C GLU A 153 -22.85 -4.52 -9.21
N ASN A 154 -21.59 -4.07 -9.20
CA ASN A 154 -20.44 -4.87 -9.63
C ASN A 154 -19.75 -5.67 -8.50
N GLY A 155 -20.23 -5.59 -7.25
CA GLY A 155 -19.62 -6.26 -6.11
C GLY A 155 -20.64 -6.77 -5.09
N ASP A 156 -20.88 -8.08 -5.11
CA ASP A 156 -21.53 -8.91 -4.06
C ASP A 156 -22.94 -8.54 -3.55
N ASP A 157 -23.55 -7.43 -3.91
CA ASP A 157 -24.92 -7.09 -3.47
C ASP A 157 -26.01 -7.93 -4.17
N ALA A 158 -25.67 -8.58 -5.29
CA ALA A 158 -26.54 -9.53 -5.98
C ALA A 158 -26.86 -10.79 -5.15
N LYS A 159 -26.03 -11.13 -4.15
CA LYS A 159 -26.28 -12.28 -3.27
C LYS A 159 -27.18 -11.95 -2.09
N ARG A 160 -27.24 -10.69 -1.65
CA ARG A 160 -28.04 -10.28 -0.47
C ARG A 160 -29.52 -10.07 -0.78
N ARG A 161 -29.88 -9.79 -2.04
CA ARG A 161 -31.27 -9.60 -2.49
C ARG A 161 -32.05 -10.91 -2.77
N ARG A 162 -31.43 -12.09 -2.68
CA ARG A 162 -32.10 -13.38 -3.00
C ARG A 162 -32.58 -14.19 -1.77
N THR A 163 -32.41 -13.70 -0.55
CA THR A 163 -32.79 -14.45 0.67
C THR A 163 -33.94 -13.82 1.47
N THR A 164 -34.71 -12.93 0.87
CA THR A 164 -36.00 -12.47 1.44
C THR A 164 -37.10 -12.66 0.40
N SER A 165 -37.66 -13.85 0.37
CA SER A 165 -38.99 -14.18 -0.16
C SER A 165 -39.57 -15.28 0.70
#